data_AF-A0A2R2J0J0-F1
#
_entry.id   AF-A0A2R2J0J0-F1
#
_cell.length_a   1.000
_cell.length_b   1.000
_cell.length_c   1.000
_cell.angle_alpha   90.00
_cell.angle_beta   90.00
_cell.angle_gamma   90.00
#
_symmetry.space_group_name_H-M   'P 1'
#
loop_
_entity.id
_entity.type
_entity.pdbx_description
1 polymer ?
#
loop_
_entity_poly.entity_id
_entity_poly.type
_entity_poly.pdbx_seq_one_letter_code
_entity_poly.pdbx_strand_id
1 'polypeptide(L)'
;MIYINDQPAPGQDGVEDADQQPAFFAVSPQKLFVMSLSTLGMYQVYWMYRHWQRVKQREGSDIWPFWRALFGYFFCYVLFRRIHDDCERAGVEGLAAGPLAAGWVVICLLWKLPEPYWLVSHAAILLLLPVQAAACRANEALAPGHARNDGYSGWNIAAIVLGGILWLLAIYGMFFIKN
;
A
#
# COMPACT_ATOMS: atom_id res chain seq x y z
N MET A 1 -60.59 -1.13 24.81
CA MET A 1 -59.76 -0.42 23.82
C MET A 1 -58.31 -0.65 24.22
N ILE A 2 -57.70 -1.69 23.67
CA ILE A 2 -56.33 -2.12 24.00
C ILE A 2 -55.40 -1.30 23.09
N TYR A 3 -54.56 -0.44 23.67
CA TYR A 3 -53.51 0.24 22.92
C TYR A 3 -52.37 -0.76 22.70
N ILE A 4 -52.23 -1.24 21.46
CA ILE A 4 -51.05 -1.96 20.99
C ILE A 4 -49.94 -0.91 20.83
N ASN A 5 -48.95 -1.00 21.70
CA ASN A 5 -47.69 -0.27 21.58
C ASN A 5 -46.80 -1.06 20.61
N ASP A 6 -46.84 -0.74 19.31
CA ASP A 6 -45.89 -1.25 18.32
C ASP A 6 -44.55 -0.52 18.45
N GLN A 7 -43.82 -0.81 19.53
CA GLN A 7 -42.37 -0.60 19.52
C GLN A 7 -41.78 -1.68 18.59
N PRO A 8 -41.08 -1.32 17.50
CA PRO A 8 -40.30 -2.31 16.77
C PRO A 8 -39.25 -2.90 17.72
N ALA A 9 -39.09 -4.22 17.67
CA ALA A 9 -38.05 -4.93 18.40
C ALA A 9 -36.67 -4.29 18.13
N PRO A 10 -35.76 -4.23 19.12
CA PRO A 10 -34.39 -3.79 18.89
C PRO A 10 -33.67 -4.89 18.09
N GLY A 11 -33.91 -4.90 16.78
CA GLY A 11 -33.21 -5.72 15.81
C GLY A 11 -31.93 -5.01 15.37
N GLN A 12 -30.82 -5.44 15.96
CA GLN A 12 -29.63 -5.85 15.21
C GLN A 12 -29.07 -4.90 14.13
N ASP A 13 -28.87 -3.63 14.45
CA ASP A 13 -27.96 -2.77 13.67
C ASP A 13 -26.67 -2.58 14.46
N GLY A 14 -25.64 -3.38 14.16
CA GLY A 14 -24.27 -3.05 14.58
C GLY A 14 -23.32 -4.19 14.98
N VAL A 15 -23.63 -5.47 14.72
CA VAL A 15 -22.68 -6.56 14.99
C VAL A 15 -22.45 -7.41 13.73
N GLU A 16 -22.02 -6.76 12.65
CA GLU A 16 -21.31 -7.42 11.56
C GLU A 16 -20.01 -6.65 11.30
N ASP A 17 -18.87 -7.36 11.26
CA ASP A 17 -17.57 -6.93 10.73
C ASP A 17 -16.58 -6.05 11.54
N ALA A 18 -16.58 -6.11 12.87
CA ALA A 18 -15.41 -5.64 13.62
C ALA A 18 -14.21 -6.61 13.55
N ASP A 19 -14.46 -7.91 13.30
CA ASP A 19 -13.47 -9.00 13.49
C ASP A 19 -12.79 -9.46 12.18
N GLN A 20 -13.14 -8.86 11.03
CA GLN A 20 -12.58 -9.25 9.71
C GLN A 20 -11.79 -8.14 9.02
N GLN A 21 -11.49 -7.04 9.70
CA GLN A 21 -10.72 -5.97 9.08
C GLN A 21 -9.22 -6.31 9.04
N PRO A 22 -8.58 -6.27 7.86
CA PRO A 22 -7.17 -6.62 7.76
C PRO A 22 -6.30 -5.58 8.49
N ALA A 23 -5.28 -6.06 9.18
CA ALA A 23 -4.32 -5.24 9.93
C ALA A 23 -3.56 -4.26 9.01
N PHE A 24 -3.36 -4.65 7.76
CA PHE A 24 -2.65 -3.91 6.74
C PHE A 24 -3.46 -3.76 5.45
N PHE A 25 -3.03 -2.89 4.55
CA PHE A 25 -3.71 -2.72 3.27
C PHE A 25 -3.59 -3.99 2.40
N ALA A 26 -4.70 -4.71 2.25
CA ALA A 26 -4.78 -6.00 1.55
C ALA A 26 -4.83 -5.85 0.02
N VAL A 27 -3.72 -5.40 -0.60
CA VAL A 27 -3.58 -5.32 -2.06
C VAL A 27 -2.63 -6.40 -2.57
N SER A 28 -2.91 -7.00 -3.73
CA SER A 28 -1.95 -7.96 -4.32
C SER A 28 -0.62 -7.28 -4.68
N PRO A 29 0.53 -7.97 -4.51
CA PRO A 29 1.83 -7.47 -4.96
C PRO A 29 1.86 -7.12 -6.46
N GLN A 30 1.12 -7.87 -7.28
CA GLN A 30 0.99 -7.59 -8.72
C GLN A 30 0.33 -6.23 -8.98
N LYS A 31 -0.77 -5.94 -8.30
CA LYS A 31 -1.44 -4.65 -8.43
C LYS A 31 -0.59 -3.51 -7.89
N LEU A 32 0.14 -3.73 -6.79
CA LEU A 32 1.13 -2.76 -6.30
C LEU A 32 2.18 -2.45 -7.37
N PHE A 33 2.73 -3.47 -8.02
CA PHE A 33 3.72 -3.30 -9.09
C PHE A 33 3.17 -2.48 -10.27
N VAL A 34 2.05 -2.93 -10.85
CA VAL A 34 1.43 -2.30 -12.03
C VAL A 34 1.06 -0.85 -11.72
N MET A 35 0.34 -0.61 -10.62
CA MET A 35 -0.10 0.74 -10.28
C MET A 35 1.07 1.68 -9.96
N SER A 36 2.11 1.19 -9.28
CA SER A 36 3.28 2.01 -8.97
C SER A 36 4.09 2.36 -10.21
N LEU A 37 4.25 1.42 -11.15
CA LEU A 37 4.93 1.68 -12.40
C LEU A 37 4.14 2.67 -13.26
N SER A 38 2.84 2.46 -13.41
CA SER A 38 1.96 3.34 -14.18
C SER A 38 1.87 4.75 -13.60
N THR A 39 1.91 4.92 -12.29
CA THR A 39 1.77 6.24 -11.64
C THR A 39 3.11 6.91 -11.33
N LEU A 40 4.22 6.45 -11.93
CA LEU A 40 5.57 6.99 -11.71
C LEU A 40 5.93 7.06 -10.20
N GLY A 41 5.55 6.05 -9.44
CA GLY A 41 5.79 5.96 -8.00
C GLY A 41 4.77 6.64 -7.10
N MET A 42 3.82 7.44 -7.62
CA MET A 42 2.80 8.11 -6.78
C MET A 42 1.92 7.11 -6.00
N TYR A 43 1.61 5.96 -6.61
CA TYR A 43 0.86 4.92 -5.92
C TYR A 43 1.61 4.32 -4.72
N GLN A 44 2.94 4.40 -4.66
CA GLN A 44 3.70 3.97 -3.47
C GLN A 44 3.38 4.86 -2.26
N VAL A 45 3.24 6.17 -2.47
CA VAL A 45 2.83 7.12 -1.41
C VAL A 45 1.40 6.82 -0.95
N TYR A 46 0.47 6.59 -1.89
CA TYR A 46 -0.89 6.17 -1.56
C TYR A 46 -0.90 4.84 -0.78
N TRP A 47 -0.10 3.87 -1.20
CA TRP A 47 0.05 2.58 -0.54
C TRP A 47 0.53 2.75 0.92
N MET A 48 1.56 3.57 1.15
CA MET A 48 2.03 3.88 2.51
C MET A 48 0.95 4.57 3.33
N TYR A 49 0.21 5.52 2.74
CA TYR A 49 -0.90 6.20 3.41
C TYR A 49 -1.96 5.21 3.87
N ARG A 50 -2.37 4.27 3.01
CA ARG A 50 -3.38 3.25 3.35
C ARG A 50 -2.92 2.34 4.47
N HIS A 51 -1.64 1.96 4.48
CA HIS A 51 -1.07 1.21 5.60
C HIS A 51 -1.08 2.01 6.90
N TRP A 52 -0.62 3.26 6.87
CA TRP A 52 -0.66 4.11 8.07
C TRP A 52 -2.07 4.41 8.56
N GLN A 53 -3.05 4.47 7.66
CA GLN A 53 -4.47 4.60 8.02
C GLN A 53 -4.96 3.36 8.78
N ARG A 54 -4.59 2.16 8.34
CA ARG A 54 -4.93 0.90 9.04
C ARG A 54 -4.26 0.81 10.40
N VAL A 55 -2.98 1.14 10.45
CA VAL A 55 -2.21 1.22 11.71
C VAL A 55 -2.84 2.20 12.68
N LYS A 56 -3.25 3.39 12.22
CA LYS A 56 -3.95 4.38 13.05
C LYS A 56 -5.24 3.81 13.64
N GLN A 57 -6.06 3.16 12.80
CA GLN A 57 -7.34 2.59 13.21
C GLN A 57 -7.16 1.48 14.24
N ARG A 58 -6.20 0.58 14.05
CA ARG A 58 -5.92 -0.53 14.96
C ARG A 58 -5.38 -0.07 16.32
N GLU A 59 -4.46 0.89 16.32
CA GLU A 59 -3.76 1.31 17.54
C GLU A 59 -4.46 2.45 18.28
N GLY A 60 -5.49 3.07 17.68
CA GLY A 60 -6.13 4.27 18.24
C GLY A 60 -5.16 5.44 18.42
N SER A 61 -4.06 5.46 17.67
CA SER A 61 -2.96 6.42 17.87
C SER A 61 -3.27 7.76 17.18
N ASP A 62 -2.80 8.88 17.74
CA ASP A 62 -2.98 10.21 17.13
C ASP A 62 -1.92 10.51 16.05
N ILE A 63 -1.63 9.52 15.21
CA ILE A 63 -0.69 9.68 14.11
C ILE A 63 -1.39 10.34 12.92
N TRP A 64 -0.62 11.00 12.06
CA TRP A 64 -1.11 11.59 10.82
C TRP A 64 -0.65 10.75 9.62
N PRO A 65 -1.52 9.88 9.05
CA PRO A 65 -1.12 8.93 8.02
C PRO A 65 -0.59 9.61 6.76
N PHE A 66 -1.16 10.75 6.40
CA PHE A 66 -0.77 11.53 5.23
C PHE A 66 0.70 11.98 5.30
N TRP A 67 1.11 12.61 6.41
CA TRP A 67 2.49 13.07 6.56
C TRP A 67 3.48 11.92 6.63
N ARG A 68 3.12 10.81 7.28
CA ARG A 68 3.99 9.62 7.30
C ARG A 68 4.19 9.00 5.92
N ALA A 69 3.18 9.07 5.05
CA ALA A 69 3.28 8.63 3.67
C ALA A 69 4.10 9.58 2.81
N LEU A 70 3.85 10.89 2.91
CA LEU A 70 4.59 11.92 2.17
C LEU A 70 6.08 11.93 2.54
N PHE A 71 6.37 11.79 3.84
CA PHE A 71 7.72 11.64 4.38
C PHE A 71 8.14 10.17 4.49
N GLY A 72 7.72 9.35 3.52
CA GLY A 72 7.94 7.90 3.49
C GLY A 72 9.40 7.50 3.71
N TYR A 73 10.37 8.30 3.27
CA TYR A 73 11.80 8.07 3.52
C TYR A 73 12.15 7.88 5.01
N PHE A 74 11.51 8.62 5.90
CA PHE A 74 11.76 8.53 7.35
C PHE A 74 10.93 7.44 8.02
N PHE A 75 9.73 7.17 7.51
CA PHE A 75 8.76 6.31 8.16
C PHE A 75 8.67 4.89 7.57
N CYS A 76 9.29 4.62 6.41
CA CYS A 76 9.26 3.31 5.75
C CYS A 76 9.75 2.19 6.68
N TYR A 77 10.87 2.41 7.37
CA TYR A 77 11.43 1.42 8.30
C TYR A 77 10.45 1.08 9.42
N VAL A 78 9.80 2.08 10.02
CA VAL A 78 8.82 1.88 11.10
C VAL A 78 7.63 1.06 10.59
N LEU A 79 7.16 1.34 9.38
CA LEU A 79 6.08 0.56 8.77
C LEU A 79 6.51 -0.89 8.52
N PHE A 80 7.69 -1.11 7.94
CA PHE A 80 8.20 -2.44 7.60
C PHE A 80 8.44 -3.28 8.85
N ARG A 81 8.90 -2.63 9.93
CA ARG A 81 9.08 -3.27 11.23
C ARG A 81 7.74 -3.70 11.83
N ARG A 82 6.70 -2.88 11.75
CA ARG A 82 5.35 -3.26 12.23
C ARG A 82 4.79 -4.46 11.47
N ILE A 83 5.01 -4.53 10.16
CA ILE A 83 4.61 -5.70 9.36
C ILE A 83 5.41 -6.93 9.81
N HIS A 84 6.73 -6.80 10.01
CA HIS A 84 7.56 -7.88 10.53
C HIS A 84 7.07 -8.39 11.90
N ASP A 85 6.85 -7.48 12.85
CA ASP A 85 6.40 -7.83 14.20
C ASP A 85 5.04 -8.55 14.18
N ASP A 86 4.11 -8.14 13.31
CA ASP A 86 2.83 -8.83 13.14
C ASP A 86 2.96 -10.18 12.42
N CYS A 87 3.91 -10.35 11.51
CA CYS A 87 4.24 -11.67 10.96
C CYS A 87 4.75 -12.61 12.05
N GLU A 88 5.65 -12.14 12.92
CA GLU A 88 6.15 -12.94 14.05
C GLU A 88 5.03 -13.35 15.01
N ARG A 89 4.14 -12.41 15.36
CA ARG A 89 2.97 -12.70 16.20
C ARG A 89 2.01 -13.70 15.57
N ALA A 90 1.85 -13.65 14.25
CA ALA A 90 1.02 -14.56 13.49
C ALA A 90 1.69 -15.92 13.22
N GLY A 91 2.97 -16.10 13.56
CA GLY A 91 3.72 -17.31 13.27
C GLY A 91 3.99 -17.55 11.79
N VAL A 92 3.99 -16.51 10.97
CA VAL A 92 4.26 -16.58 9.52
C VAL A 92 5.63 -16.00 9.17
N GLU A 93 6.14 -16.34 7.99
CA GLU A 93 7.40 -15.79 7.51
C GLU A 93 7.34 -14.26 7.40
N GLY A 94 8.21 -13.60 8.17
CA GLY A 94 8.35 -12.14 8.18
C GLY A 94 9.14 -11.60 6.98
N LEU A 95 9.77 -10.44 7.19
CA LEU A 95 10.58 -9.75 6.18
C LEU A 95 11.83 -9.11 6.80
N ALA A 96 12.88 -8.89 6.01
CA ALA A 96 14.08 -8.20 6.46
C ALA A 96 13.88 -6.67 6.45
N ALA A 97 13.18 -6.13 7.47
CA ALA A 97 12.72 -4.74 7.48
C ALA A 97 13.82 -3.69 7.31
N GLY A 98 14.97 -3.88 7.96
CA GLY A 98 16.12 -2.97 7.87
C GLY A 98 16.70 -2.88 6.46
N PRO A 99 17.21 -3.99 5.89
CA PRO A 99 17.76 -4.00 4.54
C PRO A 99 16.77 -3.55 3.45
N LEU A 100 15.49 -3.95 3.55
CA LEU A 100 14.47 -3.53 2.59
C LEU A 100 14.19 -2.03 2.65
N ALA A 101 14.09 -1.44 3.85
CA ALA A 101 13.91 0.00 4.02
C ALA A 101 15.12 0.78 3.51
N ALA A 102 16.33 0.39 3.92
CA ALA A 102 17.57 1.04 3.49
C ALA A 102 17.74 0.96 1.96
N GLY A 103 17.54 -0.22 1.37
CA GLY A 103 17.60 -0.42 -0.08
C GLY A 103 16.56 0.42 -0.81
N TRP A 104 15.32 0.47 -0.31
CA TRP A 104 14.25 1.25 -0.94
C TRP A 104 14.60 2.74 -0.97
N VAL A 105 15.06 3.30 0.17
CA VAL A 105 15.50 4.69 0.26
C VAL A 105 16.66 4.96 -0.71
N VAL A 106 17.69 4.11 -0.70
CA VAL A 106 18.86 4.28 -1.58
C VAL A 106 18.47 4.28 -3.05
N ILE A 107 17.66 3.31 -3.50
CA ILE A 107 17.24 3.23 -4.90
C ILE A 107 16.35 4.42 -5.27
N CYS A 108 15.43 4.83 -4.39
CA CYS A 108 14.61 6.02 -4.64
C CYS A 108 15.47 7.28 -4.84
N LEU A 109 16.57 7.45 -4.10
CA LEU A 109 17.48 8.60 -4.23
C LEU A 109 18.25 8.64 -5.56
N LEU A 110 18.26 7.55 -6.34
CA LEU A 110 18.88 7.49 -7.66
C LEU A 110 18.11 8.26 -8.75
N TRP A 111 16.98 8.89 -8.42
CA TRP A 111 16.19 9.70 -9.36
C TRP A 111 16.98 10.88 -9.93
N LYS A 112 18.02 11.35 -9.22
CA LYS A 112 18.88 12.46 -9.64
C LYS A 112 20.01 12.04 -10.60
N LEU A 113 20.11 10.76 -10.96
CA LEU A 113 21.11 10.31 -11.92
C LEU A 113 20.89 10.95 -13.30
N PRO A 114 21.96 11.17 -14.09
CA PRO A 114 21.82 11.70 -15.44
C PRO A 114 21.00 10.77 -16.33
N GLU A 115 20.41 11.30 -17.39
CA GLU A 115 19.72 10.48 -18.39
C GLU A 115 20.67 9.44 -19.00
N PRO A 116 20.23 8.17 -19.16
CA PRO A 116 18.90 7.62 -18.91
C PRO A 116 18.70 7.00 -17.51
N TYR A 117 19.69 7.11 -16.63
CA TYR A 117 19.82 6.30 -15.42
C TYR A 117 18.82 6.64 -14.31
N TRP A 118 18.12 7.78 -14.38
CA TRP A 118 17.05 8.12 -13.41
C TRP A 118 15.94 7.05 -13.37
N LEU A 119 15.75 6.28 -14.45
CA LEU A 119 14.81 5.16 -14.52
C LEU A 119 15.08 4.08 -13.48
N VAL A 120 16.34 3.90 -13.06
CA VAL A 120 16.73 2.93 -12.03
C VAL A 120 16.01 3.20 -10.71
N SER A 121 15.66 4.45 -10.41
CA SER A 121 14.89 4.79 -9.20
C SER A 121 13.52 4.11 -9.13
N HIS A 122 12.92 3.77 -10.27
CA HIS A 122 11.63 3.08 -10.33
C HIS A 122 11.74 1.61 -9.91
N ALA A 123 12.94 1.01 -9.99
CA ALA A 123 13.21 -0.33 -9.50
C ALA A 123 13.03 -0.45 -7.97
N ALA A 124 12.93 0.67 -7.24
CA ALA A 124 12.61 0.66 -5.81
C ALA A 124 11.32 -0.11 -5.50
N ILE A 125 10.36 -0.13 -6.43
CA ILE A 125 9.12 -0.91 -6.27
C ILE A 125 9.37 -2.39 -6.00
N LEU A 126 10.46 -2.96 -6.53
CA LEU A 126 10.82 -4.37 -6.34
C LEU A 126 11.09 -4.69 -4.87
N LEU A 127 11.62 -3.72 -4.11
CA LEU A 127 11.84 -3.88 -2.67
C LEU A 127 10.56 -3.78 -1.85
N LEU A 128 9.48 -3.21 -2.41
CA LEU A 128 8.17 -3.18 -1.75
C LEU A 128 7.35 -4.46 -1.97
N LEU A 129 7.66 -5.25 -3.02
CA LEU A 129 6.97 -6.51 -3.29
C LEU A 129 7.06 -7.52 -2.14
N PRO A 130 8.24 -7.84 -1.57
CA PRO A 130 8.33 -8.74 -0.43
C PRO A 130 7.67 -8.14 0.83
N VAL A 131 7.69 -6.82 1.00
CA VAL A 131 7.00 -6.14 2.11
C VAL A 131 5.48 -6.35 2.00
N GLN A 132 4.92 -6.15 0.81
CA GLN A 132 3.49 -6.35 0.59
C GLN A 132 3.10 -7.82 0.67
N ALA A 133 3.94 -8.73 0.19
CA ALA A 133 3.70 -10.17 0.35
C ALA A 133 3.64 -10.56 1.84
N ALA A 134 4.55 -10.05 2.67
CA ALA A 134 4.52 -10.27 4.12
C ALA A 134 3.28 -9.66 4.77
N ALA A 135 2.85 -8.45 4.37
CA ALA A 135 1.62 -7.84 4.85
C ALA A 135 0.37 -8.68 4.49
N CYS A 136 0.32 -9.25 3.28
CA CYS A 136 -0.75 -10.16 2.89
C CYS A 136 -0.75 -11.43 3.74
N ARG A 137 0.42 -12.06 3.97
CA ARG A 137 0.52 -13.23 4.85
C ARG A 137 0.06 -12.94 6.27
N ALA A 138 0.48 -11.80 6.83
CA ALA A 138 0.05 -11.36 8.15
C ALA A 138 -1.47 -11.15 8.20
N ASN A 139 -2.06 -10.50 7.18
CA ASN A 139 -3.50 -10.32 7.09
C ASN A 139 -4.26 -11.65 6.96
N GLU A 140 -3.77 -12.59 6.16
CA GLU A 140 -4.39 -13.91 5.98
C GLU A 140 -4.39 -14.72 7.29
N ALA A 141 -3.33 -14.59 8.09
CA ALA A 141 -3.21 -15.29 9.38
C ALA A 141 -4.00 -14.61 10.52
N LEU A 142 -4.01 -13.27 10.56
CA LEU A 142 -4.64 -12.50 11.64
C LEU A 142 -6.13 -12.20 11.40
N ALA A 143 -6.56 -12.12 10.15
CA ALA A 143 -7.95 -11.87 9.75
C ALA A 143 -8.31 -12.76 8.54
N PRO A 144 -8.54 -14.08 8.75
CA PRO A 144 -8.93 -14.99 7.68
C PRO A 144 -10.24 -14.53 7.02
N GLY A 145 -10.30 -14.61 5.68
CA GLY A 145 -11.52 -14.26 4.92
C GLY A 145 -11.75 -12.77 4.66
N HIS A 146 -10.85 -11.88 5.07
CA HIS A 146 -10.96 -10.46 4.80
C HIS A 146 -11.07 -10.12 3.30
N ALA A 147 -11.78 -9.04 2.98
CA ALA A 147 -11.91 -8.57 1.60
C ALA A 147 -10.54 -8.15 1.01
N ARG A 148 -10.14 -8.81 -0.07
CA ARG A 148 -8.91 -8.52 -0.82
C ARG A 148 -9.14 -7.45 -1.89
N ASN A 149 -8.18 -6.54 -2.05
CA ASN A 149 -8.23 -5.47 -3.03
C ASN A 149 -7.49 -5.84 -4.32
N ASP A 150 -7.92 -6.90 -4.98
CA ASP A 150 -7.20 -7.49 -6.13
C ASP A 150 -7.69 -6.96 -7.49
N GLY A 151 -8.92 -6.46 -7.58
CA GLY A 151 -9.51 -5.98 -8.84
C GLY A 151 -9.01 -4.60 -9.29
N TYR A 152 -9.05 -4.33 -10.59
CA TYR A 152 -8.79 -3.00 -11.16
C TYR A 152 -10.12 -2.24 -11.33
N SER A 153 -10.23 -1.05 -10.72
CA SER A 153 -11.35 -0.14 -10.99
C SER A 153 -11.15 0.60 -12.31
N GLY A 154 -12.19 1.22 -12.86
CA GLY A 154 -12.08 2.08 -14.05
C GLY A 154 -11.03 3.20 -13.89
N TRP A 155 -10.92 3.77 -12.69
CA TRP A 155 -9.87 4.73 -12.34
C TRP A 155 -8.47 4.14 -12.37
N ASN A 156 -8.30 2.88 -11.94
CA ASN A 156 -7.01 2.20 -12.04
C ASN A 156 -6.61 2.02 -13.51
N ILE A 157 -7.56 1.64 -14.37
CA ILE A 157 -7.32 1.50 -15.82
C ILE A 157 -6.95 2.86 -16.43
N ALA A 158 -7.69 3.92 -16.11
CA ALA A 158 -7.38 5.27 -16.58
C ALA A 158 -5.95 5.70 -16.17
N ALA A 159 -5.56 5.44 -14.93
CA ALA A 159 -4.20 5.71 -14.44
C ALA A 159 -3.14 4.88 -15.17
N ILE A 160 -3.43 3.61 -15.49
CA ILE A 160 -2.54 2.74 -16.28
C ILE A 160 -2.33 3.29 -17.68
N VAL A 161 -3.42 3.67 -18.37
CA VAL A 161 -3.36 4.22 -19.73
C VAL A 161 -2.59 5.54 -19.76
N LEU A 162 -2.94 6.48 -18.88
CA LEU A 162 -2.25 7.77 -18.76
C LEU A 162 -0.75 7.57 -18.44
N GLY A 163 -0.46 6.69 -17.49
CA GLY A 163 0.90 6.32 -17.12
C GLY A 163 1.72 5.77 -18.29
N GLY A 164 1.14 4.85 -19.05
CA GLY A 164 1.77 4.29 -20.24
C GLY A 164 2.10 5.37 -21.29
N ILE A 165 1.19 6.33 -21.51
CA ILE A 165 1.44 7.47 -22.39
C ILE A 165 2.61 8.31 -21.88
N LEU A 166 2.65 8.64 -20.59
CA LEU A 166 3.75 9.41 -20.00
C LEU A 166 5.10 8.69 -20.12
N TRP A 167 5.12 7.37 -19.93
CA TRP A 167 6.31 6.54 -20.15
C TRP A 167 6.79 6.61 -21.60
N LEU A 168 5.89 6.47 -22.57
CA LEU A 168 6.22 6.57 -23.99
C LEU A 168 6.77 7.95 -24.34
N LEU A 169 6.18 9.02 -23.80
CA LEU A 169 6.68 10.39 -24.00
C LEU A 169 8.06 10.59 -23.36
N ALA A 170 8.29 10.06 -22.16
CA ALA A 170 9.58 10.15 -21.48
C ALA A 170 10.68 9.40 -22.25
N ILE A 171 10.38 8.19 -22.73
CA ILE A 171 11.29 7.40 -23.58
C ILE A 171 11.53 8.13 -24.90
N TYR A 172 10.50 8.66 -25.54
CA TYR A 172 10.64 9.44 -26.76
C TYR A 172 11.54 10.66 -26.55
N GLY A 173 11.33 11.44 -25.48
CA GLY A 173 12.17 12.59 -25.16
C GLY A 173 13.63 12.22 -24.97
N MET A 174 13.91 11.09 -24.31
CA MET A 174 15.26 10.58 -24.09
C MET A 174 16.02 10.29 -25.38
N PHE A 175 15.34 9.75 -26.39
CA PHE A 175 15.99 9.35 -27.66
C PHE A 175 15.94 10.44 -28.75
N PHE A 176 14.97 11.36 -28.72
CA PHE A 176 14.68 12.25 -29.85
C PHE A 176 14.79 13.75 -29.53
N ILE A 177 14.75 14.17 -28.25
CA ILE A 177 14.85 15.60 -27.88
C ILE A 177 16.30 16.02 -27.62
N LYS A 178 17.24 15.06 -27.54
CA LYS A 178 18.65 15.31 -27.26
C LYS A 178 19.54 14.86 -28.42
N ASN A 179 19.74 15.76 -29.38
CA ASN A 179 20.87 15.85 -30.32
C ASN A 179 21.23 17.32 -30.50
#